data_AF-A0AAE1D967-F1
#
_entry.id   AF-A0AAE1D967-F1
#
_cell.length_a   1.000
_cell.length_b   1.000
_cell.length_c   1.000
_cell.angle_alpha   90.00
_cell.angle_beta   90.00
_cell.angle_gamma   90.00
#
_symmetry.space_group_name_H-M   'P 1'
#
loop_
_entity.id
_entity.type
_entity.pdbx_description
1 polymer ?
#
loop_
_entity_poly.entity_id
_entity_poly.type
_entity_poly.pdbx_seq_one_letter_code
_entity_poly.pdbx_strand_id
1 'polypeptide(L)'
;MEPADYVFLVLCIVLLIGFCVNFLIHILSIIYGKWKLSQKRTVDVPEELPGISIIKPLVGVDPNLFDNLETYFNLKYPQLEILFCIQDELDSVIMIAQSLVLKYPKVDAKIFIEV
;
A
#
# COMPACT_ATOMS: atom_id res chain seq x y z
N MET A 1 -4.08 53.60 -27.33
CA MET A 1 -4.44 52.45 -26.48
C MET A 1 -5.11 53.05 -25.26
N GLU A 2 -6.35 52.65 -25.01
CA GLU A 2 -7.16 53.24 -23.95
C GLU A 2 -6.59 52.84 -22.58
N PRO A 3 -6.75 53.65 -21.53
CA PRO A 3 -6.26 53.31 -20.18
C PRO A 3 -6.79 51.95 -19.68
N ALA A 4 -7.97 51.53 -20.16
CA ALA A 4 -8.53 50.21 -19.88
C ALA A 4 -7.64 49.05 -20.39
N ASP A 5 -7.04 49.18 -21.57
CA ASP A 5 -6.21 48.15 -22.19
C ASP A 5 -4.97 47.81 -21.34
N TYR A 6 -4.37 48.84 -20.72
CA TYR A 6 -3.23 48.66 -19.82
C TYR A 6 -3.63 47.94 -18.53
N VAL A 7 -4.82 48.22 -17.98
CA VAL A 7 -5.34 47.54 -16.79
C VAL A 7 -5.58 46.06 -17.09
N PHE A 8 -6.19 45.74 -18.23
CA PHE A 8 -6.39 44.35 -18.66
C PHE A 8 -5.06 43.62 -18.86
N LEU A 9 -4.08 44.26 -19.49
CA LEU A 9 -2.76 43.68 -19.70
C LEU A 9 -2.08 43.33 -18.37
N VAL A 10 -2.10 44.25 -17.39
CA VAL A 10 -1.51 44.03 -16.07
C VAL A 10 -2.20 42.88 -15.35
N LEU A 11 -3.54 42.83 -15.39
CA LEU A 11 -4.31 41.75 -14.77
C LEU A 11 -3.96 40.38 -15.38
N CYS A 12 -3.89 40.29 -16.70
CA CYS A 12 -3.50 39.06 -17.40
C CYS A 12 -2.09 38.59 -17.00
N ILE A 13 -1.14 39.51 -16.87
CA ILE A 13 0.23 39.20 -16.45
C ILE A 13 0.24 38.66 -15.01
N VAL A 14 -0.49 39.29 -14.08
CA VAL A 14 -0.57 38.83 -12.69
C VAL A 14 -1.17 37.44 -12.59
N LEU A 15 -2.26 37.17 -13.31
CA LEU A 15 -2.90 35.86 -13.33
C LEU A 15 -2.00 34.78 -13.95
N LEU A 16 -1.30 35.11 -15.04
CA LEU A 16 -0.35 34.20 -15.68
C LEU A 16 0.81 33.85 -14.75
N ILE A 17 1.38 34.85 -14.06
CA ILE A 17 2.43 34.62 -13.06
C ILE A 17 1.92 33.70 -11.95
N GLY A 18 0.73 33.99 -11.40
CA GLY A 18 0.11 33.16 -10.36
C GLY A 18 -0.09 31.71 -10.81
N PHE A 19 -0.57 31.51 -12.04
CA PHE A 19 -0.74 30.18 -12.64
C PHE A 19 0.60 29.44 -12.79
N CYS A 20 1.63 30.11 -13.31
CA CYS A 20 2.96 29.54 -13.45
C CYS A 20 3.56 29.14 -12.09
N VAL A 21 3.43 29.99 -11.06
CA VAL A 21 3.91 29.68 -9.70
C VAL A 21 3.19 28.46 -9.13
N ASN A 22 1.86 28.39 -9.24
CA ASN A 22 1.10 27.24 -8.75
C ASN A 22 1.51 25.93 -9.45
N PHE A 23 1.67 25.98 -10.78
CA PHE A 23 2.10 24.82 -11.56
C PHE A 23 3.51 24.36 -11.17
N LEU A 24 4.44 25.31 -10.95
CA LEU A 24 5.79 25.00 -10.46
C LEU A 24 5.76 24.32 -9.08
N ILE A 25 4.93 24.79 -8.14
CA ILE A 25 4.81 24.17 -6.81
C ILE A 25 4.33 22.72 -6.93
N HIS A 26 3.35 22.43 -7.78
CA HIS A 26 2.86 21.06 -8.00
C HIS A 26 3.93 20.17 -8.64
N ILE A 27 4.66 20.66 -9.66
CA ILE A 27 5.77 19.90 -10.26
C ILE A 27 6.83 19.59 -9.21
N LEU A 28 7.27 20.59 -8.43
CA LEU A 28 8.25 20.40 -7.38
C LEU A 28 7.78 19.40 -6.31
N SER A 29 6.50 19.46 -5.93
CA SER A 29 5.91 18.54 -4.96
C SER A 29 5.89 17.10 -5.47
N ILE A 30 5.55 16.88 -6.75
CA ILE A 30 5.56 15.55 -7.37
C ILE A 30 6.99 15.02 -7.48
N ILE A 31 7.94 15.84 -7.93
CA ILE A 31 9.36 15.47 -8.04
C ILE A 31 9.91 15.09 -6.66
N TYR A 32 9.66 15.93 -5.65
CA TYR A 32 10.09 15.68 -4.28
C TYR A 32 9.46 14.42 -3.69
N GLY A 33 8.15 14.22 -3.89
CA GLY A 33 7.44 13.03 -3.46
C GLY A 33 8.01 11.76 -4.08
N LYS A 34 8.22 11.76 -5.40
CA LYS A 34 8.85 10.63 -6.10
C LYS A 34 10.26 10.37 -5.60
N TRP A 35 11.09 11.41 -5.47
CA TRP A 35 12.46 11.28 -4.98
C TRP A 35 12.50 10.67 -3.56
N LYS A 36 11.75 11.27 -2.63
CA LYS A 36 11.69 10.84 -1.23
C LYS A 36 11.13 9.43 -1.04
N LEU A 37 10.09 9.06 -1.78
CA LEU A 37 9.50 7.72 -1.72
C LEU A 37 10.33 6.67 -2.47
N SER A 38 11.07 7.07 -3.50
CA SER A 38 11.99 6.18 -4.23
C SER A 38 13.27 5.86 -3.47
N GLN A 39 13.59 6.65 -2.43
CA GLN A 39 14.73 6.39 -1.59
C GLN A 39 14.47 5.13 -0.76
N LYS A 40 14.89 4.00 -1.31
CA LYS A 40 14.91 2.72 -0.60
C LYS A 40 15.78 2.92 0.64
N ARG A 41 15.18 2.85 1.82
CA ARG A 41 15.96 2.75 3.05
C ARG A 41 16.70 1.42 3.00
N THR A 42 18.01 1.47 2.84
CA THR A 42 18.87 0.34 3.12
C THR A 42 18.88 0.20 4.63
N VAL A 43 18.03 -0.68 5.15
CA VAL A 43 18.12 -1.11 6.54
C VAL A 43 19.19 -2.19 6.55
N ASP A 44 20.16 -2.07 7.45
CA ASP A 44 21.10 -3.15 7.72
C ASP A 44 20.28 -4.35 8.23
N VAL A 45 20.13 -5.36 7.37
CA VAL A 45 19.42 -6.58 7.72
C VAL A 45 20.36 -7.38 8.61
N PRO A 46 19.98 -7.72 9.85
CA PRO A 46 20.78 -8.59 10.71
C PRO A 46 21.10 -9.90 9.98
N GLU A 47 22.29 -10.47 10.22
CA GLU A 47 22.69 -11.76 9.65
C GLU A 47 21.72 -12.89 10.01
N GLU A 48 21.09 -12.80 11.19
CA GLU A 48 20.05 -13.70 11.65
C GLU A 48 18.74 -12.94 11.89
N LEU A 49 17.69 -13.34 11.19
CA LEU A 49 16.35 -12.79 11.37
C LEU A 49 15.60 -13.65 12.41
N PRO A 50 14.94 -13.03 13.41
CA PRO A 50 14.12 -13.78 14.36
C PRO A 50 12.91 -14.41 13.66
N GLY A 51 12.28 -15.42 14.25
CA GLY A 51 10.96 -15.86 13.79
C GLY A 51 9.90 -14.79 14.00
N ILE A 52 8.95 -14.65 13.07
CA ILE A 52 7.82 -13.73 13.19
C ILE A 52 6.49 -14.44 12.94
N SER A 53 5.43 -13.90 13.54
CA SER A 53 4.04 -14.30 13.29
C SER A 53 3.26 -13.13 12.69
N ILE A 54 2.55 -13.38 11.59
CA ILE A 54 1.65 -12.43 10.95
C ILE A 54 0.22 -12.77 11.37
N ILE A 55 -0.41 -11.89 12.15
CA ILE A 55 -1.83 -11.99 12.48
C ILE A 55 -2.63 -11.27 11.39
N LYS A 56 -3.55 -11.99 10.76
CA LYS A 56 -4.39 -11.47 9.68
C LYS A 56 -5.88 -11.69 9.99
N PRO A 57 -6.58 -10.66 10.50
CA PRO A 57 -8.03 -10.73 10.61
C PRO A 57 -8.66 -10.71 9.22
N LEU A 58 -9.66 -11.56 9.01
CA LEU A 58 -10.36 -11.75 7.75
C LEU A 58 -11.87 -11.63 7.98
N VAL A 59 -12.52 -10.87 7.10
CA VAL A 59 -13.98 -10.72 7.03
C VAL A 59 -14.37 -10.52 5.58
N GLY A 60 -15.32 -11.31 5.11
CA GLY A 60 -15.83 -11.30 3.76
C GLY A 60 -14.80 -11.71 2.70
N VAL A 61 -15.27 -11.78 1.46
CA VAL A 61 -14.46 -12.13 0.30
C VAL A 61 -14.43 -10.99 -0.69
N ASP A 62 -13.22 -10.57 -1.05
CA ASP A 62 -12.96 -9.66 -2.16
C ASP A 62 -12.43 -10.42 -3.39
N PRO A 63 -12.60 -9.90 -4.62
CA PRO A 63 -12.18 -10.60 -5.84
C PRO A 63 -10.70 -10.98 -5.89
N ASN A 64 -9.83 -10.23 -5.20
CA ASN A 64 -8.39 -10.44 -5.20
C ASN A 64 -7.88 -11.00 -3.87
N LEU A 65 -8.78 -11.44 -2.97
CA LEU A 65 -8.42 -11.85 -1.62
C LEU A 65 -7.38 -12.96 -1.64
N PHE A 66 -7.58 -13.96 -2.51
CA PHE A 66 -6.65 -15.07 -2.68
C PHE A 66 -5.25 -14.59 -3.05
N ASP A 67 -5.13 -13.79 -4.12
CA ASP A 67 -3.85 -13.28 -4.60
C ASP A 67 -3.17 -12.39 -3.55
N ASN A 68 -3.96 -11.55 -2.87
CA ASN A 68 -3.47 -10.69 -1.80
C ASN A 68 -2.91 -11.51 -0.63
N LEU A 69 -3.62 -12.55 -0.19
CA LEU A 69 -3.16 -13.41 0.89
C LEU A 69 -1.98 -14.28 0.48
N GLU A 70 -1.94 -14.73 -0.77
CA GLU A 70 -0.83 -15.49 -1.33
C GLU A 70 0.50 -14.73 -1.26
N THR A 71 0.49 -13.39 -1.29
CA THR A 71 1.72 -12.60 -1.14
C THR A 71 2.44 -12.86 0.18
N TYR A 72 1.72 -13.16 1.28
CA TYR A 72 2.32 -13.45 2.58
C TYR A 72 3.07 -14.78 2.59
N PHE A 73 2.56 -15.79 1.88
CA PHE A 73 3.21 -17.10 1.76
C PHE A 73 4.50 -17.04 0.92
N ASN A 74 4.63 -16.03 0.07
CA ASN A 74 5.81 -15.83 -0.78
C ASN A 74 6.86 -14.88 -0.17
N LEU A 75 6.66 -14.43 1.07
CA LEU A 75 7.63 -13.59 1.77
C LEU A 75 8.95 -14.34 1.95
N LYS A 76 10.06 -13.69 1.58
CA LYS A 76 11.41 -14.20 1.79
C LYS A 76 11.84 -13.94 3.23
N TYR A 77 11.34 -14.75 4.15
CA TYR A 77 11.64 -14.67 5.58
C TYR A 77 11.92 -16.08 6.13
N PRO A 78 12.95 -16.29 6.96
CA PRO A 78 13.43 -17.64 7.30
C PRO A 78 12.47 -18.44 8.16
N GLN A 79 11.80 -17.80 9.13
CA GLN A 79 10.83 -18.44 10.03
C GLN A 79 9.58 -17.57 10.11
N LEU A 80 8.53 -18.01 9.41
CA LEU A 80 7.28 -17.27 9.26
C LEU A 80 6.11 -18.13 9.71
N GLU A 81 5.30 -17.57 10.60
CA GLU A 81 3.98 -18.09 10.97
C GLU A 81 2.89 -17.11 10.49
N ILE A 82 1.75 -17.64 10.02
CA ILE A 82 0.59 -16.86 9.60
C ILE A 82 -0.64 -17.32 10.38
N LEU A 83 -1.31 -16.40 11.07
CA LEU A 83 -2.48 -16.66 11.90
C LEU A 83 -3.68 -15.94 11.30
N PHE A 84 -4.55 -16.67 10.61
CA PHE A 84 -5.81 -16.14 10.10
C PHE A 84 -6.85 -16.13 11.21
N CYS A 85 -7.42 -14.96 11.49
CA CYS A 85 -8.47 -14.81 12.49
C CYS A 85 -9.78 -14.46 11.77
N ILE A 86 -10.76 -15.35 11.86
CA ILE A 86 -12.06 -15.21 11.19
C ILE A 86 -13.11 -15.09 12.28
N GLN A 87 -14.03 -14.14 12.11
CA GLN A 87 -15.04 -13.87 13.13
C GLN A 87 -16.24 -14.81 13.05
N ASP A 88 -16.64 -15.24 11.85
CA ASP A 88 -17.87 -16.03 11.63
C ASP A 88 -17.55 -17.34 10.92
N GLU A 89 -17.97 -18.48 11.48
CA GLU A 89 -17.83 -19.82 10.90
C GLU A 89 -18.55 -19.98 9.55
N LEU A 90 -19.53 -19.11 9.25
CA LEU A 90 -20.28 -19.12 8.01
C LEU A 90 -19.64 -18.24 6.92
N ASP A 91 -18.52 -17.57 7.23
CA ASP A 91 -17.86 -16.71 6.26
C ASP A 91 -17.11 -17.53 5.19
N SER A 92 -17.48 -17.28 3.93
CA SER A 92 -16.85 -17.84 2.74
C SER A 92 -15.32 -17.64 2.67
N VAL A 93 -14.76 -16.68 3.41
CA VAL A 93 -13.32 -16.46 3.50
C VAL A 93 -12.54 -17.67 4.03
N ILE A 94 -13.19 -18.51 4.84
CA ILE A 94 -12.60 -19.74 5.39
C ILE A 94 -12.09 -20.65 4.26
N MET A 95 -12.85 -20.78 3.17
CA MET A 95 -12.47 -21.63 2.05
C MET A 95 -11.19 -21.12 1.36
N ILE A 96 -11.03 -19.80 1.25
CA ILE A 96 -9.84 -19.17 0.66
C ILE A 96 -8.64 -19.39 1.56
N ALA A 97 -8.78 -19.13 2.87
CA ALA A 97 -7.72 -19.35 3.84
C ALA A 97 -7.27 -20.83 3.86
N GLN A 98 -8.21 -21.77 3.91
CA GLN A 98 -7.92 -23.21 3.86
C GLN A 98 -7.20 -23.61 2.57
N SER A 99 -7.63 -23.08 1.42
CA SER A 99 -7.00 -23.36 0.13
C SER A 99 -5.54 -22.92 0.11
N LEU A 100 -5.21 -21.78 0.73
CA LEU A 100 -3.85 -21.27 0.83
C LEU A 100 -2.98 -22.11 1.78
N VAL A 101 -3.52 -22.50 2.94
CA VAL A 101 -2.83 -23.40 3.88
C VAL A 101 -2.46 -24.72 3.20
N LEU A 102 -3.38 -25.29 2.42
CA LEU A 102 -3.13 -26.52 1.65
C LEU A 102 -2.13 -26.32 0.50
N LYS A 103 -2.16 -25.17 -0.17
CA LYS A 103 -1.25 -24.84 -1.28
C LYS A 103 0.19 -24.64 -0.81
N TYR A 104 0.40 -24.16 0.41
CA TYR A 104 1.71 -23.80 0.97
C TYR A 104 2.04 -24.54 2.27
N PRO A 105 2.21 -25.88 2.25
CA PRO A 105 2.41 -26.68 3.46
C PRO A 105 3.74 -26.45 4.19
N LYS A 106 4.64 -25.64 3.61
CA LYS A 106 5.95 -25.30 4.20
C LYS A 106 5.90 -24.07 5.11
N VAL A 107 4.82 -23.29 5.06
CA VAL A 107 4.60 -22.11 5.92
C VAL A 107 3.71 -22.54 7.08
N ASP A 108 4.07 -22.20 8.32
CA ASP A 108 3.22 -22.49 9.49
C ASP A 108 2.01 -21.55 9.45
N ALA A 109 0.88 -22.04 8.93
CA ALA A 109 -0.33 -21.25 8.79
C ALA A 109 -1.51 -21.91 9.53
N LYS A 110 -2.17 -21.12 10.40
CA LYS A 110 -3.27 -21.58 11.27
C LYS A 110 -4.49 -20.69 11.07
N ILE A 111 -5.67 -21.30 11.18
CA ILE A 111 -6.95 -20.60 11.10
C ILE A 111 -7.61 -20.67 12.47
N PHE A 112 -7.97 -19.51 13.01
CA PHE A 112 -8.73 -19.35 14.24
C PHE A 112 -10.08 -18.77 13.87
N ILE A 113 -11.13 -19.39 14.38
CA ILE A 113 -12.49 -18.90 14.23
C ILE A 113 -13.00 -18.53 15.62
N GLU A 114 -13.54 -17.33 15.77
CA GLU A 114 -14.24 -16.92 16.98
C GLU A 114 -15.58 -17.68 17.03
N VAL A 115 -15.85 -18.35 18.16
CA VAL A 115 -17.03 -19.19 18.40
C VAL A 115 -18.05 -18.43 19.23
#